data_AF-A0A523V9V8-F1
#
_entry.id   AF-A0A523V9V8-F1
#
_cell.length_a   1.000
_cell.length_b   1.000
_cell.length_c   1.000
_cell.angle_alpha   90.00
_cell.angle_beta   90.00
_cell.angle_gamma   90.00
#
_symmetry.space_group_name_H-M   'P 1'
#
loop_
_entity.id
_entity.type
_entity.pdbx_description
1 polymer ?
#
loop_
_entity_poly.entity_id
_entity_poly.type
_entity_poly.pdbx_seq_one_letter_code
_entity_poly.pdbx_strand_id
1 'polypeptide(L)' 'MRKINVGVLALQGDFREHIKILGKIGVQAVEIRLPEQLGQIDGLIIPGGESTTINKLMDKYGFKEKLKEFSGSG' A
#
# COMPACT_ATOMS: atom_id res chain seq x y z
N MET A 1 -6.24 -10.19 -20.36
CA MET A 1 -6.54 -9.95 -18.93
C MET A 1 -5.62 -8.86 -18.43
N ARG A 2 -6.15 -7.77 -17.87
CA ARG A 2 -5.33 -6.72 -17.26
C ARG A 2 -4.77 -7.30 -15.96
N LYS A 3 -3.44 -7.27 -15.77
CA LYS A 3 -2.84 -7.70 -14.50
C LYS A 3 -3.20 -6.67 -13.43
N ILE A 4 -3.73 -7.14 -12.31
CA ILE A 4 -4.04 -6.31 -11.15
C ILE A 4 -2.76 -6.14 -10.33
N ASN A 5 -2.38 -4.89 -10.10
CA ASN A 5 -1.25 -4.52 -9.25
C ASN A 5 -1.76 -4.14 -7.86
N VAL A 6 -1.30 -4.85 -6.84
CA VAL A 6 -1.66 -4.55 -5.45
C VAL A 6 -0.46 -3.93 -4.74
N GLY A 7 -0.61 -2.68 -4.30
CA GLY A 7 0.35 -2.01 -3.45
C GLY A 7 0.29 -2.50 -2.02
N VAL A 8 1.44 -2.65 -1.37
CA VAL A 8 1.55 -2.90 0.07
C VAL A 8 2.34 -1.76 0.69
N LEU A 9 1.74 -1.09 1.67
CA LEU A 9 2.37 0.03 2.37
C LEU A 9 3.60 -0.46 3.16
N ALA A 10 4.79 -0.08 2.71
CA ALA A 10 6.07 -0.51 3.25
C ALA A 10 6.72 0.59 4.12
N LEU A 11 5.91 1.25 4.97
CA LEU A 11 6.37 2.30 5.88
C LEU A 11 6.86 1.73 7.22
N GLN A 12 6.21 0.68 7.73
CA GLN A 12 6.58 -0.01 8.97
C GLN A 12 5.88 -1.38 9.02
N GLY A 13 6.55 -2.38 9.60
CA GLY A 13 5.92 -3.66 9.93
C GLY A 13 5.87 -4.69 8.80
N ASP A 14 4.87 -5.58 8.89
CA ASP A 14 4.84 -6.94 8.34
C ASP A 14 4.49 -7.06 6.85
N PHE A 15 4.91 -6.09 6.02
CA PHE A 15 4.58 -6.06 4.58
C PHE A 15 5.12 -7.26 3.80
N ARG A 16 6.18 -7.91 4.30
CA ARG A 16 6.86 -9.03 3.62
C ARG A 16 5.99 -10.27 3.51
N GLU A 17 5.20 -10.58 4.54
CA GLU A 17 4.25 -11.71 4.49
C GLU A 17 3.14 -11.46 3.47
N HIS A 18 2.61 -10.24 3.43
CA HIS A 18 1.60 -9.84 2.44
C HIS A 18 2.12 -10.02 1.00
N ILE A 19 3.31 -9.51 0.69
CA ILE A 19 3.94 -9.66 -0.65
C ILE A 19 4.10 -11.14 -1.01
N LYS A 20 4.58 -11.96 -0.06
CA LYS A 20 4.79 -13.39 -0.27
C LYS A 20 3.47 -14.11 -0.56
N ILE A 21 2.39 -13.77 0.14
CA ILE A 21 1.05 -14.36 -0.10
C ILE A 21 0.49 -13.92 -1.45
N LEU A 22 0.58 -12.62 -1.79
CA LEU A 22 0.15 -12.09 -3.08
C LEU A 22 0.84 -12.79 -4.26
N GLY A 23 2.16 -13.00 -4.15
CA GLY A 23 2.92 -13.73 -5.16
C GLY A 23 2.46 -15.19 -5.32
N LYS A 24 2.07 -15.86 -4.23
CA LYS A 24 1.54 -17.24 -4.27
C LYS A 24 0.20 -17.35 -4.98
N ILE A 25 -0.63 -16.32 -4.91
CA ILE A 25 -1.94 -16.28 -5.58
C ILE A 25 -1.88 -15.67 -6.98
N GLY A 26 -0.67 -15.38 -7.49
CA GLY A 26 -0.47 -14.85 -8.85
C GLY A 26 -0.75 -13.35 -8.99
N VAL A 27 -0.85 -12.61 -7.89
CA VAL A 27 -1.06 -11.16 -7.89
C VAL A 27 0.28 -10.43 -7.82
N GLN A 28 0.44 -9.39 -8.64
CA GLN A 28 1.66 -8.59 -8.64
C GLN A 28 1.63 -7.62 -7.46
N ALA A 29 2.51 -7.86 -6.48
CA ALA A 29 2.66 -7.00 -5.31
C ALA A 29 3.69 -5.90 -5.57
N VAL A 30 3.39 -4.68 -5.12
CA VAL A 30 4.25 -3.51 -5.28
C VAL A 30 4.49 -2.85 -3.92
N GLU A 31 5.74 -2.61 -3.55
CA GLU A 31 6.06 -1.90 -2.31
C GLU A 31 5.79 -0.40 -2.45
N ILE A 32 4.95 0.13 -1.57
CA ILE A 32 4.57 1.55 -1.55
C ILE A 32 5.24 2.23 -0.37
N ARG A 33 6.22 3.08 -0.66
CA ARG A 33 6.98 3.88 0.32
C ARG A 33 6.72 5.37 0.16
N LEU A 34 6.31 5.79 -1.04
CA LEU A 34 5.99 7.17 -1.38
C LEU A 34 4.54 7.29 -1.89
N PRO A 35 3.86 8.42 -1.65
CA PRO A 35 2.48 8.62 -2.10
C PRO A 35 2.33 8.57 -3.62
N GLU A 36 3.33 9.00 -4.37
CA GLU A 36 3.33 9.01 -5.84
C GLU A 36 3.20 7.59 -6.44
N GLN A 37 3.62 6.57 -5.68
CA GLN A 37 3.50 5.18 -6.07
C GLN A 37 2.06 4.65 -5.98
N LEU A 38 1.11 5.42 -5.45
CA LEU A 38 -0.30 5.03 -5.47
C LEU A 38 -0.89 5.04 -6.89
N GLY A 39 -0.29 5.80 -7.84
CA GLY A 39 -0.76 5.86 -9.22
C GLY A 39 -0.44 4.63 -10.09
N GLN A 40 0.38 3.69 -9.60
CA GLN A 40 0.83 2.50 -10.34
C GLN A 40 0.12 1.20 -9.86
N ILE A 41 -0.81 1.31 -8.91
CA ILE A 41 -1.52 0.18 -8.30
C ILE A 41 -3.03 0.33 -8.45
N ASP A 42 -3.73 -0.80 -8.47
CA ASP A 42 -5.20 -0.86 -8.54
C ASP A 42 -5.83 -1.00 -7.15
N GLY A 43 -5.03 -1.40 -6.14
CA GLY A 43 -5.49 -1.53 -4.76
C GLY A 43 -4.33 -1.42 -3.78
N LEU A 44 -4.62 -0.98 -2.54
CA LEU A 44 -3.62 -0.80 -1.50
C LEU A 44 -3.93 -1.65 -0.26
N ILE A 45 -2.92 -2.37 0.22
CA ILE A 45 -2.93 -3.05 1.50
C ILE A 45 -2.14 -2.22 2.51
N ILE A 46 -2.79 -1.89 3.63
CA ILE A 46 -2.14 -1.31 4.80
C ILE A 46 -1.87 -2.47 5.76
N PRO A 47 -0.60 -2.90 5.94
CA PRO A 47 -0.28 -4.02 6.82
C PRO A 47 -0.60 -3.68 8.27
N GLY A 48 -0.81 -4.71 9.08
CA GLY A 48 -1.01 -4.57 10.52
C GLY A 48 0.25 -4.07 11.25
N GLY A 49 0.04 -3.48 12.43
CA GLY A 49 1.10 -2.95 13.28
C GLY A 49 0.55 -1.97 14.32
N GLU A 50 1.41 -1.09 14.83
CA GLU A 50 0.98 0.01 15.68
C GLU A 50 0.30 1.10 14.83
N SER A 51 -1.03 1.15 14.89
CA SER A 51 -1.86 2.10 14.15
C SER A 51 -1.47 3.57 14.36
N THR A 52 -0.95 3.92 15.54
CA THR A 52 -0.44 5.26 15.85
C THR A 52 0.85 5.57 15.09
N THR A 53 1.74 4.59 14.99
CA THR A 53 3.02 4.71 14.27
C THR A 53 2.76 4.81 12.77
N ILE A 54 1.86 3.98 12.25
CA ILE A 54 1.44 4.03 10.84
C ILE A 54 0.82 5.39 10.51
N ASN A 55 -0.10 5.91 11.33
CA ASN A 55 -0.67 7.25 11.11
C ASN A 55 0.39 8.35 11.12
N LYS A 56 1.33 8.34 12.08
CA LYS A 56 2.43 9.32 12.13
C LYS A 56 3.30 9.27 10.88
N LEU A 57 3.61 8.07 10.38
CA LEU A 57 4.40 7.91 9.15
C LEU A 57 3.61 8.37 7.93
N MET A 58 2.33 8.05 7.84
CA MET A 58 1.46 8.53 6.76
C MET A 58 1.35 10.05 6.75
N ASP A 59 1.25 10.69 7.91
CA ASP A 59 1.31 12.15 8.04
C ASP A 59 2.68 12.69 7.61
N LYS A 60 3.77 12.09 8.11
CA LYS A 60 5.14 12.52 7.79
C LYS A 60 5.47 12.46 6.31
N TYR A 61 5.00 11.43 5.61
CA TYR A 61 5.27 11.20 4.20
C TYR A 61 4.16 11.75 3.27
N GLY A 62 3.15 12.44 3.80
CA GLY A 62 2.10 13.08 2.99
C GLY A 62 1.11 12.11 2.34
N PHE A 63 0.93 10.92 2.90
CA PHE A 63 0.00 9.91 2.37
C PHE A 63 -1.47 10.26 2.58
N LYS A 64 -1.83 11.05 3.60
CA LYS A 64 -3.24 11.33 3.93
C LYS A 64 -4.04 11.89 2.77
N GLU A 65 -3.50 12.89 2.07
CA GLU A 65 -4.18 13.55 0.95
C GLU A 65 -4.31 12.60 -0.24
N LYS A 66 -3.20 11.92 -0.59
CA LYS A 66 -3.18 10.96 -1.70
C LYS A 66 -4.05 9.72 -1.47
N LEU A 67 -4.21 9.29 -0.23
CA LEU A 67 -5.11 8.18 0.09
C LEU A 67 -6.59 8.56 0.02
N LYS A 68 -6.94 9.81 0.35
CA LYS A 68 -8.29 10.31 0.11
C LYS A 68 -8.62 10.32 -1.39
N GLU A 69 -7.70 10.81 -2.21
CA GLU A 69 -7.83 10.78 -3.67
C GLU A 69 -7.94 9.34 -4.19
N PHE A 70 -7.06 8.44 -3.73
CA PHE A 70 -7.03 7.04 -4.13
C PHE A 70 -8.30 6.27 -3.73
N SER A 71 -8.79 6.45 -2.49
CA SER A 71 -10.01 5.80 -1.99
C SER A 71 -11.28 6.31 -2.66
N GLY A 72 -11.30 7.56 -3.12
CA GLY A 72 -12.44 8.14 -3.83
C GLY A 72 -12.50 7.79 -5.32
N SER A 73 -11.47 7.11 -5.84
CA SER A 73 -11.33 6.74 -7.25
C SER A 73 -11.75 5.29 -7.55
N GLY A 74 -12.27 4.57 -6.54
CA GLY A 74 -12.69 3.16 -6.63
C GLY A 74 -14.13 2.96 -7.08
#